data_AF-A0A2E9JBP8-F1
#
_entry.id   AF-A0A2E9JBP8-F1
#
_cell.length_a   1.000
_cell.length_b   1.000
_cell.length_c   1.000
_cell.angle_alpha   90.00
_cell.angle_beta   90.00
_cell.angle_gamma   90.00
#
_symmetry.space_group_name_H-M   'P 1'
#
loop_
_entity.id
_entity.type
_entity.pdbx_description
1 polymer ?
#
loop_
_entity_poly.entity_id
_entity_poly.type
_entity_poly.pdbx_seq_one_letter_code
_entity_poly.pdbx_strand_id
1 'polypeptide(L)' 'MIVKKVKVVELTLEDGSKMICRGGEEAVFRAWNIYPIVSARWTGEEETMQWVSETQNDNEE' A
#
# COMPACT_ATOMS: atom_id res chain seq x y z
N MET A 1 -10.08 -6.86 -13.84
CA MET A 1 -9.73 -5.62 -13.11
C MET A 1 -10.22 -5.74 -11.67
N ILE A 2 -9.32 -5.85 -10.69
CA ILE A 2 -9.69 -5.92 -9.28
C ILE A 2 -9.47 -4.53 -8.67
N VAL A 3 -10.55 -3.91 -8.21
CA VAL A 3 -10.51 -2.59 -7.57
C VAL A 3 -10.68 -2.80 -6.07
N LYS A 4 -9.68 -2.40 -5.28
CA LYS A 4 -9.71 -2.52 -3.82
C LYS A 4 -9.35 -1.19 -3.18
N LYS A 5 -10.15 -0.76 -2.20
CA LYS A 5 -9.78 0.37 -1.35
C LYS A 5 -8.68 -0.08 -0.39
N VAL A 6 -7.58 0.67 -0.38
CA VAL A 6 -6.44 0.45 0.51
C VAL A 6 -6.26 1.66 1.41
N LYS A 7 -5.93 1.40 2.68
CA LYS A 7 -5.62 2.46 3.64
C LYS A 7 -4.25 3.06 3.36
N VAL A 8 -4.16 4.38 3.41
CA VAL A 8 -2.91 5.13 3.23
C VAL A 8 -2.28 5.43 4.58
N VAL A 9 -1.06 4.96 4.80
CA VAL A 9 -0.33 5.14 6.07
C VAL A 9 0.93 5.95 5.82
N GLU A 10 1.16 6.98 6.64
CA GLU A 10 2.41 7.73 6.70
C GLU A 10 3.37 7.02 7.64
N LEU A 11 4.54 6.67 7.14
CA LEU A 11 5.63 6.04 7.87
C LEU A 11 6.73 7.07 8.08
N THR A 12 7.24 7.17 9.30
CA THR A 12 8.40 8.00 9.63
C THR A 12 9.57 7.09 9.94
N LEU A 13 10.67 7.30 9.24
CA LEU A 13 11.93 6.59 9.43
C LEU A 13 12.75 7.22 10.56
N GLU A 14 13.70 6.46 11.09
CA GLU A 14 14.63 6.93 12.13
C GLU A 14 15.43 8.16 11.70
N ASP A 15 15.74 8.28 10.41
CA ASP A 15 16.44 9.41 9.80
C ASP A 15 15.57 10.70 9.75
N GLY A 16 14.29 10.62 10.13
CA GLY A 16 13.33 11.72 10.05
C GLY A 16 12.61 11.83 8.70
N SER A 17 13.00 11.02 7.72
CA SER A 17 12.34 10.89 6.43
C SER A 17 10.92 10.33 6.59
N LYS A 18 9.98 10.85 5.78
CA LYS A 18 8.59 10.40 5.76
C LYS A 18 8.26 9.70 4.44
N MET A 19 7.56 8.57 4.51
CA MET A 19 7.15 7.77 3.37
C MET A 19 5.66 7.49 3.44
N ILE A 20 4.96 7.66 2.32
CA ILE A 20 3.56 7.29 2.20
C ILE A 20 3.46 5.86 1.68
N CYS A 21 2.95 4.95 2.51
CA CYS A 21 2.64 3.58 2.12
C CYS A 21 1.18 3.46 1.71
N ARG A 22 0.97 3.19 0.42
CA ARG A 22 -0.33 2.87 -0.18
C ARG A 22 -0.27 1.40 -0.55
N GLY A 23 -1.08 0.57 0.08
CA GLY A 23 -1.02 -0.89 -0.12
C GLY A 23 -1.61 -1.72 1.01
N GLY A 24 -2.22 -1.07 2.01
CA GLY A 24 -2.85 -1.76 3.13
C GLY A 24 -1.85 -2.31 4.15
N GLU A 25 -2.34 -3.18 5.02
CA GLU A 25 -1.59 -3.67 6.19
C GLU A 25 -0.34 -4.48 5.80
N GLU A 26 -0.40 -5.30 4.75
CA GLU A 26 0.76 -6.06 4.27
C GLU A 26 1.88 -5.17 3.75
N ALA A 27 1.55 -4.10 3.02
CA ALA A 27 2.56 -3.18 2.49
C ALA A 27 3.28 -2.44 3.62
N VAL A 28 2.52 -2.00 4.64
CA VAL A 28 3.08 -1.38 5.84
C VAL A 28 3.98 -2.36 6.59
N PHE A 29 3.53 -3.61 6.77
CA PHE A 29 4.31 -4.65 7.45
C PHE A 29 5.63 -4.97 6.73
N ARG A 30 5.60 -5.07 5.39
CA ARG A 30 6.82 -5.24 4.58
C ARG A 30 7.75 -4.04 4.70
N ALA A 31 7.22 -2.82 4.59
CA ALA A 31 8.01 -1.60 4.75
C ALA A 31 8.69 -1.57 6.12
N TRP A 32 8.00 -2.02 7.18
CA TRP A 32 8.57 -2.11 8.53
C TRP A 32 9.70 -3.13 8.67
N ASN A 33 9.69 -4.19 7.87
CA ASN A 33 10.79 -5.16 7.84
C ASN A 33 11.99 -4.69 6.99
N ILE A 34 11.76 -3.80 6.02
CA ILE A 34 12.79 -3.36 5.07
C ILE A 34 13.49 -2.08 5.56
N TYR A 35 12.74 -1.15 6.14
CA TYR A 35 13.21 0.16 6.55
C TYR A 35 13.19 0.33 8.07
N PRO A 36 14.08 1.14 8.66
CA PRO A 36 14.07 1.47 10.09
C PRO A 36 12.94 2.46 10.39
N ILE A 37 11.70 1.98 10.42
CA ILE A 37 10.51 2.79 10.69
C ILE A 37 10.33 2.93 12.21
N VAL A 38 10.22 4.17 12.67
CA VAL A 38 10.05 4.51 14.09
C VAL A 38 8.61 4.88 14.43
N SER A 39 7.83 5.35 13.46
CA SER A 39 6.41 5.58 13.67
C SER A 39 5.60 5.36 12.41
N ALA A 40 4.37 4.90 12.58
CA ALA A 40 3.37 4.85 11.53
C ALA A 40 2.11 5.56 12.00
N ARG A 41 1.59 6.41 11.13
CA ARG A 41 0.36 7.15 11.37
C ARG A 41 -0.58 6.91 10.21
N TRP A 42 -1.77 6.44 10.52
CA TRP A 42 -2.83 6.39 9.52
C TRP A 42 -3.24 7.82 9.16
N THR A 43 -3.27 8.12 7.86
CA THR A 43 -3.63 9.45 7.35
C THR A 43 -5.16 9.66 7.34
N GLY A 44 -5.94 8.58 7.48
CA GLY A 44 -7.39 8.61 7.29
C GLY A 44 -7.81 8.53 5.83
N GLU A 45 -6.86 8.57 4.90
CA GLU A 45 -7.14 8.49 3.47
C GLU A 45 -7.24 7.03 3.04
N GLU A 46 -8.21 6.77 2.17
CA GLU A 46 -8.42 5.50 1.49
C GLU A 46 -8.20 5.73 -0.01
N GLU A 47 -7.20 5.08 -0.58
CA GLU A 47 -6.94 5.17 -2.01
C GLU A 47 -7.54 3.95 -2.71
N THR A 48 -8.10 4.18 -3.89
CA THR A 48 -8.63 3.11 -4.73
C THR A 48 -7.51 2.56 -5.58
N MET A 49 -6.96 1.40 -5.20
CA MET A 49 -5.97 0.70 -6.04
C MET A 49 -6.68 -0.18 -7.05
N GLN A 50 -6.34 0.03 -8.32
CA GLN A 50 -6.74 -0.83 -9.41
C GLN A 50 -5.57 -1.76 -9.76
N TRP A 51 -5.77 -3.05 -9.50
CA TRP A 51 -4.85 -4.08 -9.94
C TRP A 51 -5.27 -4.53 -11.34
N VAL A 52 -4.33 -4.44 -12.28
CA VAL A 52 -4.43 -5.15 -13.54
C VAL A 52 -4.11 -6.60 -13.22
N SER A 53 -5.12 -7.38 -12.86
CA SER A 53 -4.97 -8.83 -12.78
C SER A 53 -4.65 -9.34 -14.18
N GLU A 54 -3.58 -10.10 -14.34
CA GLU A 54 -3.12 -10.71 -15.61
C GLU A 54 -4.10 -11.75 -16.18
N THR A 55 -5.31 -11.88 -15.61
CA THR A 55 -6.45 -12.56 -16.21
C THR A 55 -7.18 -11.59 -17.15
N GLN A 56 -6.56 -11.30 -18.28
CA GLN A 56 -7.28 -11.15 -19.54
C GLN A 56 -7.03 -12.42 -20.36
N ASN A 57 -7.73 -13.48 -19.98
CA ASN A 57 -8.03 -14.65 -20.82
C ASN A 57 -9.20 -15.31 -20.07
N ASP A 58 -10.44 -15.30 -20.54
CA ASP A 58 -10.90 -15.73 -21.85
C ASP A 58 -12.32 -15.14 -22.04
N ASN A 59 -12.52 -14.39 -23.11
CA ASN A 59 -13.85 -14.03 -23.60
C ASN A 59 -13.76 -14.04 -25.14
N GLU A 60 -13.67 -15.26 -25.66
CA GLU A 60 -13.97 -15.72 -27.02
C GLU A 60 -14.28 -17.20 -26.79
N GLU A 61 -15.54 -17.67 -26.71
CA GLU A 61 -16.65 -17.57 -27.66
C GLU A 61 -17.96 -18.01 -26.99
#